data_AF-A0A519QME2-F1
#
_entry.id   AF-A0A519QME2-F1
#
_cell.length_a   1.000
_cell.length_b   1.000
_cell.length_c   1.000
_cell.angle_alpha   90.00
_cell.angle_beta   90.00
_cell.angle_gamma   90.00
#
_symmetry.space_group_name_H-M   'P 1'
#
loop_
_entity.id
_entity.type
_entity.pdbx_description
1 polymer ?
#
loop_
_entity_poly.entity_id
_entity_poly.type
_entity_poly.pdbx_seq_one_letter_code
_entity_poly.pdbx_strand_id
1 'polypeptide(L)'
;MENTAIISWKGEEVGTVSNIMNDMWYLDADWKSNQSDSSSRFMNLASKLKGEDVIKEPSKGLVARLQYNESSSSAHYVLILSVDQSKIFMRSISDEIAAYADQQLLEPWQLTDNAAFYETELKKEVSFFHPLNWKRVRAIAIRTDRDDVLFEVLNGSSKYAVVHLTWQKESSRKFPSTHFYKDWQDFFVKRLVEDHKEWKNE
;
A
#
# COMPACT_ATOMS: atom_id res chain seq x y z
N MET A 1 -17.09 -9.30 -30.58
CA MET A 1 -17.14 -8.08 -29.75
C MET A 1 -15.72 -7.84 -29.28
N GLU A 2 -15.16 -6.66 -29.53
CA GLU A 2 -13.80 -6.35 -29.08
C GLU A 2 -13.79 -6.29 -27.55
N ASN A 3 -12.97 -7.12 -26.92
CA ASN A 3 -12.83 -7.14 -25.47
C ASN A 3 -12.15 -5.84 -25.06
N THR A 4 -12.96 -4.82 -24.74
CA THR A 4 -12.51 -3.47 -24.42
C THR A 4 -12.73 -3.18 -22.95
N ALA A 5 -11.80 -2.44 -22.37
CA ALA A 5 -11.86 -2.03 -20.98
C ALA A 5 -11.25 -0.65 -20.78
N ILE A 6 -11.64 -0.03 -19.67
CA ILE A 6 -11.12 1.25 -19.21
C ILE A 6 -10.04 0.98 -18.17
N ILE A 7 -8.95 1.75 -18.23
CA ILE A 7 -7.92 1.81 -17.19
C ILE A 7 -8.11 3.09 -16.40
N SER A 8 -8.24 2.93 -15.08
CA SER A 8 -8.24 4.04 -14.14
C SER A 8 -7.05 3.97 -13.19
N TRP A 9 -6.31 5.07 -13.05
CA TRP A 9 -5.15 5.21 -12.18
C TRP A 9 -5.37 6.35 -11.20
N LYS A 10 -5.14 6.11 -9.91
CA LYS A 10 -5.42 7.06 -8.81
C LYS A 10 -6.86 7.62 -8.83
N GLY A 11 -7.82 6.78 -9.23
CA GLY A 11 -9.24 7.15 -9.30
C GLY A 11 -9.64 7.90 -10.57
N GLU A 12 -8.71 8.22 -11.46
CA GLU A 12 -8.98 8.93 -12.71
C GLU A 12 -8.84 8.00 -13.92
N GLU A 13 -9.73 8.12 -14.89
CA GLU A 13 -9.58 7.41 -16.17
C GLU A 13 -8.34 7.94 -16.91
N VAL A 14 -7.47 7.02 -17.33
CA VAL A 14 -6.23 7.36 -18.08
C VAL A 14 -6.24 6.85 -19.52
N GLY A 15 -7.13 5.93 -19.87
CA GLY A 15 -7.23 5.44 -21.24
C GLY A 15 -8.03 4.15 -21.34
N THR A 16 -8.06 3.60 -22.54
CA THR A 16 -8.75 2.36 -22.86
C THR A 16 -7.78 1.31 -23.38
N VAL A 17 -8.16 0.06 -23.19
CA VAL A 17 -7.47 -1.09 -23.75
C VAL A 17 -8.42 -1.90 -24.62
N SER A 18 -7.88 -2.49 -25.67
CA SER A 18 -8.60 -3.38 -26.61
C SER A 18 -7.74 -4.61 -26.93
N ASN A 19 -8.34 -5.62 -27.57
CA ASN A 19 -7.64 -6.85 -27.95
C ASN A 19 -6.91 -7.51 -26.77
N ILE A 20 -7.54 -7.49 -25.59
CA ILE A 20 -6.97 -7.99 -24.35
C ILE A 20 -6.75 -9.50 -24.47
N MET A 21 -5.49 -9.91 -24.48
CA MET A 21 -5.05 -11.30 -24.40
C MET A 21 -4.71 -11.61 -22.94
N ASN A 22 -5.23 -12.73 -22.43
CA ASN A 22 -4.97 -13.19 -21.07
C ASN A 22 -4.18 -14.50 -21.14
N ASP A 23 -3.07 -14.56 -20.41
CA ASP A 23 -2.33 -15.78 -20.13
C ASP A 23 -2.11 -15.90 -18.61
N MET A 24 -2.87 -16.79 -17.98
CA MET A 24 -2.96 -16.94 -16.53
C MET A 24 -3.30 -15.60 -15.83
N TRP A 25 -2.29 -14.98 -15.22
CA TRP A 25 -2.43 -13.72 -14.48
C TRP A 25 -1.94 -12.52 -15.29
N TYR A 26 -1.36 -12.73 -16.46
CA TYR A 26 -0.77 -11.68 -17.28
C TYR A 26 -1.71 -11.27 -18.40
N LEU A 27 -1.68 -9.98 -18.73
CA LEU A 27 -2.48 -9.39 -19.80
C LEU A 27 -1.58 -8.59 -20.74
N ASP A 28 -1.78 -8.79 -22.03
CA ASP A 28 -1.29 -7.93 -23.12
C ASP A 28 -2.52 -7.31 -23.78
N ALA A 29 -2.48 -6.00 -23.99
CA ALA A 29 -3.55 -5.32 -24.69
C ALA A 29 -3.01 -4.17 -25.55
N ASP A 30 -3.77 -3.84 -26.59
CA ASP A 30 -3.59 -2.59 -27.31
C ASP A 30 -4.03 -1.44 -26.40
N TRP A 31 -3.25 -0.37 -26.37
CA TRP A 31 -3.42 0.77 -25.48
C TRP A 31 -3.81 2.03 -26.24
N LYS A 32 -4.74 2.79 -25.67
CA LYS A 32 -5.11 4.12 -26.16
C LYS A 32 -5.29 5.09 -25.00
N SER A 33 -4.38 6.06 -24.92
CA SER A 33 -4.49 7.19 -23.98
C SER A 33 -5.72 8.04 -24.24
N ASN A 34 -6.36 8.55 -23.18
CA ASN A 34 -7.42 9.56 -23.27
C ASN A 34 -6.89 11.02 -23.33
N GLN A 35 -5.57 11.21 -23.44
CA GLN A 35 -4.90 12.51 -23.57
C GLN A 35 -5.08 13.48 -22.39
N SER A 36 -5.60 13.02 -21.26
CA SER A 36 -5.65 13.82 -20.02
C SER A 36 -4.26 14.06 -19.43
N ASP A 37 -4.16 15.05 -18.54
CA ASP A 37 -2.95 15.27 -17.74
C ASP A 37 -2.59 14.04 -16.91
N SER A 38 -3.61 13.36 -16.37
CA SER A 38 -3.45 12.12 -15.61
C SER A 38 -2.86 11.01 -16.47
N SER A 39 -3.38 10.85 -17.69
CA SER A 39 -2.86 9.89 -18.67
C SER A 39 -1.41 10.19 -19.05
N SER A 40 -1.08 11.46 -19.26
CA SER A 40 0.29 11.88 -19.58
C SER A 40 1.27 11.55 -18.45
N ARG A 41 0.86 11.76 -17.19
CA ARG A 41 1.65 11.40 -16.00
C ARG A 41 1.77 9.88 -15.85
N PHE A 42 0.68 9.15 -16.02
CA PHE A 42 0.65 7.70 -16.03
C PHE A 42 1.65 7.14 -17.05
N MET A 43 1.60 7.60 -18.30
CA MET A 43 2.50 7.18 -19.37
C MET A 43 3.97 7.50 -19.07
N ASN A 44 4.26 8.68 -18.53
CA ASN A 44 5.62 9.08 -18.16
C ASN A 44 6.23 8.16 -17.09
N LEU A 45 5.42 7.72 -16.12
CA LEU A 45 5.86 6.79 -15.08
C LEU A 45 5.93 5.35 -15.62
N ALA A 46 4.86 4.89 -16.26
CA ALA A 46 4.68 3.52 -16.70
C ALA A 46 5.67 3.11 -17.81
N SER A 47 6.07 4.03 -18.69
CA SER A 47 7.07 3.79 -19.74
C SER A 47 8.50 3.60 -19.22
N LYS A 48 8.75 3.97 -17.96
CA LYS A 48 10.06 3.78 -17.29
C LYS A 48 10.14 2.49 -16.50
N LEU A 49 9.04 1.75 -16.41
CA LEU A 49 9.00 0.50 -15.65
C LEU A 49 9.82 -0.58 -16.33
N LYS A 50 10.44 -1.43 -15.50
CA LYS A 50 11.07 -2.68 -15.92
C LYS A 50 10.23 -3.82 -15.39
N GLY A 51 9.53 -4.54 -16.27
CA GLY A 51 8.58 -5.58 -15.87
C GLY A 51 9.18 -6.61 -14.91
N GLU A 52 10.44 -7.02 -15.10
CA GLU A 52 11.14 -7.93 -14.19
C GLU A 52 11.31 -7.40 -12.75
N ASP A 53 11.56 -6.09 -12.61
CA ASP A 53 11.72 -5.46 -11.31
C ASP A 53 10.37 -5.32 -10.62
N VAL A 54 9.32 -5.00 -11.38
CA VAL A 54 7.94 -4.89 -10.88
C VAL A 54 7.39 -6.24 -10.45
N ILE A 55 7.68 -7.32 -11.19
CA ILE A 55 7.26 -8.68 -10.82
C ILE A 55 7.93 -9.13 -9.52
N LYS A 56 9.23 -8.82 -9.36
CA LYS A 56 9.99 -9.15 -8.15
C LYS A 56 9.58 -8.29 -6.95
N GLU A 57 9.28 -7.02 -7.20
CA GLU A 57 8.93 -6.03 -6.18
C GLU A 57 7.73 -5.19 -6.67
N PRO A 58 6.48 -5.62 -6.37
CA PRO A 58 5.28 -4.93 -6.83
C PRO A 58 5.20 -3.45 -6.46
N SER A 59 5.83 -3.04 -5.36
CA SER A 59 5.90 -1.62 -4.95
C SER A 59 6.71 -0.72 -5.91
N LYS A 60 7.42 -1.30 -6.89
CA LYS A 60 8.06 -0.56 -7.99
C LYS A 60 7.15 -0.34 -9.20
N GLY A 61 5.98 -0.98 -9.24
CA GLY A 61 5.02 -0.85 -10.33
C GLY A 61 4.03 0.29 -10.14
N LEU A 62 3.01 0.30 -10.98
CA LEU A 62 1.83 1.15 -10.79
C LEU A 62 0.61 0.25 -10.66
N VAL A 63 -0.23 0.50 -9.66
CA VAL A 63 -1.53 -0.15 -9.52
C VAL A 63 -2.58 0.65 -10.29
N ALA A 64 -3.37 -0.02 -11.11
CA ALA A 64 -4.51 0.56 -11.81
C ALA A 64 -5.74 -0.35 -11.65
N ARG A 65 -6.92 0.19 -11.97
CA ARG A 65 -8.17 -0.57 -12.07
C ARG A 65 -8.51 -0.82 -13.53
N LEU A 66 -8.78 -2.07 -13.87
CA LEU A 66 -9.25 -2.50 -15.18
C LEU A 66 -10.76 -2.77 -15.10
N GLN A 67 -11.57 -2.06 -15.89
CA GLN A 67 -13.03 -2.18 -15.91
C GLN A 67 -13.52 -2.52 -17.33
N TYR A 68 -14.10 -3.71 -17.51
CA TYR A 68 -14.64 -4.15 -18.80
C TYR A 68 -15.96 -3.45 -19.13
N ASN A 69 -16.14 -3.09 -20.40
CA ASN A 69 -17.32 -2.35 -20.86
C ASN A 69 -18.62 -3.18 -20.83
N GLU A 70 -18.54 -4.51 -20.96
CA GLU A 70 -19.72 -5.40 -21.03
C GLU A 70 -20.19 -5.93 -19.66
N SER A 71 -19.44 -5.66 -18.59
CA SER A 71 -19.70 -6.15 -17.23
C SER A 71 -19.45 -5.00 -16.26
N SER A 72 -20.51 -4.29 -15.88
CA SER A 72 -20.47 -3.24 -14.85
C SER A 72 -20.04 -3.75 -13.46
N SER A 73 -19.87 -5.07 -13.30
CA SER A 73 -19.72 -5.76 -12.01
C SER A 73 -18.31 -6.20 -11.66
N SER A 74 -17.29 -6.09 -12.54
CA SER A 74 -15.99 -6.74 -12.30
C SER A 74 -14.78 -5.88 -12.63
N ALA A 75 -14.75 -4.66 -12.09
CA ALA A 75 -13.49 -3.91 -12.03
C ALA A 75 -12.55 -4.58 -11.03
N HIS A 76 -11.32 -4.87 -11.43
CA HIS A 76 -10.31 -5.49 -10.56
C HIS A 76 -8.97 -4.77 -10.70
N TYR A 77 -8.06 -5.03 -9.76
CA TYR A 77 -6.74 -4.41 -9.78
C TYR A 77 -5.79 -5.11 -10.75
N VAL A 78 -4.99 -4.29 -11.42
CA VAL A 78 -3.89 -4.71 -12.26
C VAL A 78 -2.61 -3.97 -11.88
N LEU A 79 -1.50 -4.70 -11.90
CA LEU A 79 -0.16 -4.14 -11.79
C LEU A 79 0.36 -3.86 -13.20
N ILE A 80 0.69 -2.61 -13.50
CA ILE A 80 1.29 -2.23 -14.77
C ILE A 80 2.76 -2.66 -14.77
N LEU A 81 3.13 -3.47 -15.75
CA LEU A 81 4.49 -3.98 -15.91
C LEU A 81 5.30 -3.10 -16.88
N SER A 82 4.65 -2.63 -17.93
CA SER A 82 5.20 -1.70 -18.93
C SER A 82 4.09 -1.14 -19.81
N VAL A 83 4.31 0.06 -20.36
CA VAL A 83 3.44 0.65 -21.39
C VAL A 83 4.28 1.38 -22.43
N ASP A 84 3.86 1.33 -23.68
CA ASP A 84 4.37 2.16 -24.77
C ASP A 84 3.22 2.90 -25.48
N GLN A 85 3.49 3.46 -26.67
CA GLN A 85 2.49 4.24 -27.40
C GLN A 85 1.27 3.43 -27.88
N SER A 86 1.39 2.11 -27.97
CA SER A 86 0.40 1.22 -28.58
C SER A 86 0.07 -0.01 -27.76
N LYS A 87 0.91 -0.38 -26.79
CA LYS A 87 0.79 -1.62 -26.02
C LYS A 87 0.91 -1.36 -24.52
N ILE A 88 0.17 -2.16 -23.75
CA ILE A 88 0.28 -2.21 -22.30
C ILE A 88 0.37 -3.65 -21.83
N PHE A 89 1.31 -3.91 -20.92
CA PHE A 89 1.47 -5.19 -20.27
C PHE A 89 1.14 -5.06 -18.79
N MET A 90 0.28 -5.97 -18.33
CA MET A 90 -0.32 -5.90 -17.01
C MET A 90 -0.32 -7.27 -16.35
N ARG A 91 -0.51 -7.30 -15.04
CA ARG A 91 -0.78 -8.51 -14.29
C ARG A 91 -2.00 -8.29 -13.39
N SER A 92 -3.00 -9.16 -13.45
CA SER A 92 -4.09 -9.17 -12.47
C SER A 92 -3.54 -9.49 -11.09
N ILE A 93 -3.95 -8.71 -10.10
CA ILE A 93 -3.49 -8.82 -8.72
C ILE A 93 -4.68 -8.81 -7.75
N SER A 94 -4.49 -9.37 -6.56
CA SER A 94 -5.47 -9.27 -5.47
C SER A 94 -5.44 -7.90 -4.80
N ASP A 95 -6.45 -7.62 -3.99
CA ASP A 95 -6.57 -6.37 -3.24
C ASP A 95 -5.39 -6.18 -2.27
N GLU A 96 -4.87 -7.26 -1.67
CA GLU A 96 -3.71 -7.18 -0.76
C GLU A 96 -2.43 -6.80 -1.51
N ILE A 97 -2.21 -7.34 -2.71
CA ILE A 97 -1.05 -6.99 -3.53
C ILE A 97 -1.17 -5.54 -4.02
N ALA A 98 -2.38 -5.11 -4.39
CA ALA A 98 -2.65 -3.73 -4.76
C ALA A 98 -2.33 -2.77 -3.60
N ALA A 99 -2.84 -3.08 -2.40
CA ALA A 99 -2.57 -2.30 -1.21
C ALA A 99 -1.07 -2.28 -0.84
N TYR A 100 -0.38 -3.41 -0.94
CA TYR A 100 1.07 -3.47 -0.72
C TYR A 100 1.83 -2.56 -1.70
N ALA A 101 1.52 -2.67 -2.99
CA ALA A 101 2.21 -1.93 -4.05
C ALA A 101 2.01 -0.41 -3.91
N ASP A 102 0.80 0.03 -3.55
CA ASP A 102 0.50 1.44 -3.31
C ASP A 102 0.83 1.92 -1.88
N GLN A 103 1.37 1.03 -1.02
CA GLN A 103 1.57 1.28 0.42
C GLN A 103 0.30 1.77 1.12
N GLN A 104 -0.86 1.26 0.70
CA GLN A 104 -2.13 1.56 1.33
C GLN A 104 -2.28 0.76 2.63
N LEU A 105 -2.89 1.39 3.62
CA LEU A 105 -3.32 0.73 4.84
C LEU A 105 -4.57 -0.12 4.56
N LEU A 106 -4.72 -1.21 5.31
CA LEU A 106 -5.91 -2.03 5.32
C LEU A 106 -6.67 -1.80 6.64
N GLU A 107 -8.00 -1.84 6.60
CA GLU A 107 -8.81 -1.81 7.82
C GLU A 107 -8.32 -2.88 8.81
N PRO A 108 -8.26 -2.61 10.12
CA PRO A 108 -8.76 -1.42 10.82
C PRO A 108 -7.72 -0.29 10.95
N TRP A 109 -6.66 -0.28 10.16
CA TRP A 109 -5.64 0.77 10.21
C TRP A 109 -6.04 2.00 9.39
N GLN A 110 -5.83 3.18 9.97
CA GLN A 110 -6.09 4.48 9.35
C GLN A 110 -4.91 5.42 9.54
N LEU A 111 -4.66 6.29 8.55
CA LEU A 111 -3.66 7.35 8.68
C LEU A 111 -4.04 8.26 9.85
N THR A 112 -3.03 8.73 10.58
CA THR A 112 -3.24 9.73 11.62
C THR A 112 -2.91 11.12 11.11
N ASP A 113 -3.86 12.05 11.28
CA ASP A 113 -3.63 13.47 11.04
C ASP A 113 -2.97 14.18 12.24
N ASN A 114 -2.81 13.47 13.37
CA ASN A 114 -2.30 14.03 14.61
C ASN A 114 -1.07 13.27 15.12
N ALA A 115 -0.06 13.14 14.26
CA ALA A 115 1.15 12.40 14.59
C ALA A 115 1.84 12.90 15.88
N ALA A 116 1.90 14.22 16.05
CA ALA A 116 2.54 14.86 17.20
C ALA A 116 1.89 14.49 18.55
N PHE A 117 0.58 14.25 18.57
CA PHE A 117 -0.12 13.79 19.77
C PHE A 117 0.41 12.43 20.20
N TYR A 118 0.39 11.43 19.31
CA TYR A 118 0.85 10.08 19.62
C TYR A 118 2.35 10.00 19.91
N GLU A 119 3.17 10.81 19.24
CA GLU A 119 4.60 10.93 19.56
C GLU A 119 4.84 11.49 20.97
N THR A 120 4.01 12.44 21.39
CA THR A 120 4.06 13.02 22.73
C THR A 120 3.59 12.03 23.78
N GLU A 121 2.49 11.32 23.53
CA GLU A 121 1.99 10.27 24.43
C GLU A 121 3.01 9.15 24.58
N LEU A 122 3.56 8.63 23.47
CA LEU A 122 4.62 7.61 23.55
C LEU A 122 5.78 8.06 24.44
N LYS A 123 6.27 9.31 24.29
CA LYS A 123 7.37 9.84 25.13
C LYS A 123 7.00 9.95 26.60
N LYS A 124 5.73 10.26 26.91
CA LYS A 124 5.25 10.27 28.29
C LYS A 124 5.25 8.86 28.86
N GLU A 125 4.75 7.88 28.12
CA GLU A 125 4.58 6.50 28.60
C GLU A 125 5.90 5.76 28.79
N VAL A 126 6.80 5.81 27.81
CA VAL A 126 8.02 4.97 27.79
C VAL A 126 8.91 5.18 29.01
N SER A 127 9.45 4.09 29.55
CA SER A 127 10.49 4.15 30.58
C SER A 127 11.87 4.45 29.98
N PHE A 128 12.83 4.87 30.81
CA PHE A 128 14.21 5.18 30.40
C PHE A 128 14.88 4.03 29.63
N PHE A 129 14.57 2.79 30.00
CA PHE A 129 15.14 1.59 29.39
C PHE A 129 14.31 1.04 28.23
N HIS A 130 13.17 1.64 27.88
CA HIS A 130 12.34 1.20 26.77
C HIS A 130 13.08 1.34 25.43
N PRO A 131 12.94 0.39 24.48
CA PRO A 131 13.65 0.43 23.19
C PRO A 131 13.42 1.71 22.37
N LEU A 132 12.25 2.34 22.49
CA LEU A 132 11.89 3.57 21.78
C LEU A 132 12.26 4.86 22.52
N ASN A 133 12.67 4.82 23.79
CA ASN A 133 12.94 6.03 24.58
C ASN A 133 14.02 6.94 23.95
N TRP A 134 14.97 6.34 23.23
CA TRP A 134 16.08 7.03 22.57
C TRP A 134 15.93 7.11 21.04
N LYS A 135 14.75 6.75 20.53
CA LYS A 135 14.46 6.77 19.09
C LYS A 135 13.69 8.03 18.73
N ARG A 136 14.01 8.56 17.56
CA ARG A 136 13.21 9.56 16.86
C ARG A 136 12.17 8.78 16.08
N VAL A 137 10.91 9.02 16.39
CA VAL A 137 9.79 8.36 15.73
C VAL A 137 8.82 9.38 15.16
N ARG A 138 8.05 8.95 14.17
CA ARG A 138 6.92 9.70 13.60
C ARG A 138 5.71 8.79 13.55
N ALA A 139 4.59 9.18 14.13
CA ALA A 139 3.36 8.39 14.00
C ALA A 139 2.82 8.50 12.56
N ILE A 140 2.42 7.37 11.96
CA ILE A 140 1.90 7.28 10.60
C ILE A 140 0.43 6.87 10.60
N ALA A 141 0.08 5.88 11.42
CA ALA A 141 -1.23 5.27 11.41
C ALA A 141 -1.65 4.80 12.80
N ILE A 142 -2.94 4.65 12.99
CA ILE A 142 -3.56 4.09 14.18
C ILE A 142 -4.47 2.94 13.78
N ARG A 143 -4.62 1.96 14.67
CA ARG A 143 -5.67 0.96 14.58
C ARG A 143 -6.92 1.55 15.22
N THR A 144 -8.10 1.45 14.60
CA THR A 144 -9.30 2.18 15.05
C THR A 144 -10.05 1.53 16.21
N ASP A 145 -9.82 0.25 16.45
CA ASP A 145 -10.53 -0.59 17.41
C ASP A 145 -9.73 -0.82 18.71
N ARG A 146 -8.42 -0.48 18.73
CA ARG A 146 -7.51 -0.67 19.87
C ARG A 146 -6.43 0.41 19.91
N ASP A 147 -5.71 0.50 21.03
CA ASP A 147 -4.68 1.51 21.28
C ASP A 147 -3.33 1.29 20.55
N ASP A 148 -3.38 0.65 19.37
CA ASP A 148 -2.19 0.38 18.56
C ASP A 148 -1.88 1.55 17.63
N VAL A 149 -0.61 1.95 17.61
CA VAL A 149 -0.09 3.03 16.78
C VAL A 149 1.13 2.56 16.01
N LEU A 150 1.14 2.81 14.70
CA LEU A 150 2.26 2.59 13.81
C LEU A 150 3.16 3.82 13.79
N PHE A 151 4.42 3.62 14.17
CA PHE A 151 5.47 4.62 14.11
C PHE A 151 6.51 4.27 13.05
N GLU A 152 6.95 5.27 12.30
CA GLU A 152 8.21 5.25 11.58
C GLU A 152 9.36 5.50 12.55
N VAL A 153 10.43 4.72 12.46
CA VAL A 153 11.64 4.89 13.26
C VAL A 153 12.72 5.54 12.39
N LEU A 154 13.02 6.81 12.66
CA LEU A 154 13.89 7.64 11.84
C LEU A 154 15.39 7.39 12.08
N ASN A 155 15.74 6.75 13.19
CA ASN A 155 17.13 6.49 13.60
C ASN A 155 17.33 5.08 14.19
N GLY A 156 17.01 4.04 13.42
CA GLY A 156 17.15 2.65 13.82
C GLY A 156 17.44 1.70 12.64
N SER A 157 17.74 0.44 12.96
CA SER A 157 17.87 -0.64 11.98
C SER A 157 16.51 -1.10 11.43
N SER A 158 15.47 -0.97 12.24
CA SER A 158 14.07 -1.21 11.86
C SER A 158 13.45 0.12 11.45
N LYS A 159 12.69 0.14 10.34
CA LYS A 159 12.00 1.34 9.85
C LYS A 159 10.65 1.58 10.50
N TYR A 160 9.99 0.55 11.02
CA TYR A 160 8.67 0.68 11.61
C TYR A 160 8.59 0.02 12.97
N ALA A 161 7.69 0.52 13.81
CA ALA A 161 7.33 -0.08 15.08
C ALA A 161 5.82 0.08 15.31
N VAL A 162 5.14 -1.00 15.68
CA VAL A 162 3.77 -0.94 16.22
C VAL A 162 3.87 -0.93 17.74
N VAL A 163 3.21 0.04 18.35
CA VAL A 163 3.18 0.22 19.80
C VAL A 163 1.74 0.20 20.29
N HIS A 164 1.47 -0.65 21.27
CA HIS A 164 0.22 -0.64 22.02
C HIS A 164 0.36 0.34 23.18
N LEU A 165 -0.17 1.55 23.03
CA LEU A 165 -0.10 2.60 24.06
C LEU A 165 -0.90 2.18 25.30
N THR A 166 -0.40 2.55 26.48
CA THR A 166 -1.02 2.20 27.76
C THR A 166 -1.74 3.37 28.42
N TRP A 167 -1.58 4.58 27.87
CA TRP A 167 -2.12 5.85 28.37
C TRP A 167 -1.67 6.22 29.79
N GLN A 168 -0.58 5.62 30.27
CA GLN A 168 -0.03 5.87 31.60
C GLN A 168 1.50 5.79 31.60
N LYS A 169 2.13 6.41 32.62
CA LYS A 169 3.59 6.36 32.75
C LYS A 169 4.04 4.95 33.11
N GLU A 170 4.86 4.34 32.25
CA GLU A 170 5.43 3.02 32.48
C GLU A 170 6.80 3.08 33.15
N SER A 171 7.06 2.10 34.01
CA SER A 171 8.36 1.89 34.66
C SER A 171 9.16 0.74 34.03
N SER A 172 8.46 -0.23 33.42
CA SER A 172 9.06 -1.40 32.81
C SER A 172 9.62 -1.07 31.41
N ARG A 173 10.71 -1.74 31.02
CA ARG A 173 11.21 -1.72 29.64
C ARG A 173 10.25 -2.42 28.67
N LYS A 174 9.37 -3.32 29.16
CA LYS A 174 8.47 -4.12 28.33
C LYS A 174 7.21 -3.38 27.90
N PHE A 175 6.89 -2.27 28.56
CA PHE A 175 5.70 -1.47 28.28
C PHE A 175 6.09 -0.04 27.88
N PRO A 176 5.35 0.60 26.97
CA PRO A 176 4.26 0.02 26.16
C PRO A 176 4.74 -1.12 25.24
N SER A 177 3.84 -2.07 24.93
CA SER A 177 4.22 -3.23 24.12
C SER A 177 4.64 -2.79 22.73
N THR A 178 5.83 -3.20 22.28
CA THR A 178 6.43 -2.71 21.03
C THR A 178 6.91 -3.86 20.16
N HIS A 179 6.48 -3.85 18.90
CA HIS A 179 6.93 -4.79 17.87
C HIS A 179 7.60 -4.02 16.73
N PHE A 180 8.84 -4.40 16.38
CA PHE A 180 9.62 -3.75 15.33
C PHE A 180 9.53 -4.50 14.01
N TYR A 181 9.49 -3.75 12.91
CA TYR A 181 9.49 -4.28 11.55
C TYR A 181 10.63 -3.64 10.75
N LYS A 182 11.32 -4.45 9.96
CA LYS A 182 12.50 -4.02 9.20
C LYS A 182 12.16 -2.91 8.20
N ASP A 183 11.10 -3.11 7.43
CA ASP A 183 10.64 -2.26 6.34
C ASP A 183 9.12 -2.41 6.16
N TRP A 184 8.57 -1.77 5.12
CA TRP A 184 7.12 -1.76 4.86
C TRP A 184 6.61 -3.16 4.55
N GLN A 185 7.37 -3.97 3.80
CA GLN A 185 6.99 -5.34 3.47
C GLN A 185 6.88 -6.21 4.72
N ASP A 186 7.85 -6.09 5.62
CA ASP A 186 7.87 -6.82 6.88
C ASP A 186 6.66 -6.45 7.76
N PHE A 187 6.30 -5.16 7.83
CA PHE A 187 5.10 -4.68 8.52
C PHE A 187 3.81 -5.16 7.83
N PHE A 188 3.72 -5.01 6.51
CA PHE A 188 2.54 -5.33 5.72
C PHE A 188 2.16 -6.81 5.90
N VAL A 189 3.13 -7.71 5.69
CA VAL A 189 2.90 -9.16 5.72
C VAL A 189 2.65 -9.66 7.14
N LYS A 190 3.43 -9.20 8.12
CA LYS A 190 3.37 -9.77 9.49
C LYS A 190 2.32 -9.13 10.39
N ARG A 191 1.84 -7.93 10.06
CA ARG A 191 0.88 -7.19 10.89
C ARG A 191 -0.34 -6.75 10.13
N LEU A 192 -0.17 -5.97 9.06
CA LEU A 192 -1.31 -5.33 8.40
C LEU A 192 -2.29 -6.34 7.80
N VAL A 193 -1.78 -7.37 7.10
CA VAL A 193 -2.59 -8.44 6.51
C VAL A 193 -3.28 -9.29 7.57
N GLU A 194 -2.59 -9.62 8.66
CA GLU A 194 -3.15 -10.47 9.72
C GLU A 194 -4.22 -9.72 10.52
N ASP A 195 -3.97 -8.45 10.87
CA ASP A 195 -4.97 -7.59 11.52
C ASP A 195 -6.20 -7.38 10.63
N HIS A 196 -6.01 -7.27 9.31
CA HIS A 196 -7.13 -7.15 8.37
C HIS A 196 -8.00 -8.41 8.34
N LYS A 197 -7.36 -9.60 8.31
CA LYS A 197 -8.08 -10.87 8.38
C LYS A 197 -8.82 -11.04 9.70
N GLU A 198 -8.19 -10.68 10.83
CA GLU A 198 -8.82 -10.67 12.16
C GLU A 198 -10.10 -9.83 12.10
N TRP A 199 -10.00 -8.58 11.67
CA TRP A 199 -11.11 -7.64 11.56
C TRP A 199 -12.26 -8.12 10.64
N LYS A 200 -11.94 -8.75 9.50
CA LYS A 200 -12.97 -9.25 8.57
C LYS A 200 -13.70 -10.51 9.07
N ASN A 201 -13.14 -11.21 10.06
CA ASN A 201 -13.73 -12.41 10.63
C ASN A 201 -14.55 -12.15 11.91
N GLU A 202 -14.55 -10.91 12.41
CA GLU A 202 -15.40 -10.42 13.52
C GLU A 202 -16.74 -9.88 13.01
#